data_AF-A0A2G9TCP4-F1
#
_entry.id   AF-A0A2G9TCP4-F1
#
_cell.length_a   1.000
_cell.length_b   1.000
_cell.length_c   1.000
_cell.angle_alpha   90.00
_cell.angle_beta   90.00
_cell.angle_gamma   90.00
#
_symmetry.space_group_name_H-M   'P 1'
#
loop_
_entity.id
_entity.type
_entity.pdbx_description
1 polymer ?
#
loop_
_entity_poly.entity_id
_entity_poly.type
_entity_poly.pdbx_seq_one_letter_code
_entity_poly.pdbx_strand_id
1 'polypeptide(L)'
;MPEAEFIRVTARVRPSVSGGQERIVNVLDKKNLCFNPRNPRNFTFDAVFDENVTQEHVFEKMAGHIIDGCVNGFNGTIFAYGQTGSGKTHTMLGPHHVDNFLLNPEHRGLIPRACDALFTKLCTKAAEKGENFKYNVTCRFVELYNEEFYDLLSNSQEKLTIRSDSNVN
;
A
#
# COMPACT_ATOMS: atom_id res chain seq x y z
N MET A 1 17.57 -0.71 22.30
CA MET A 1 17.71 0.10 21.07
C MET A 1 16.45 -0.12 20.26
N PRO A 2 15.77 0.91 19.74
CA PRO A 2 14.76 0.68 18.72
C PRO A 2 15.47 -0.05 17.56
N GLU A 3 14.90 -1.15 17.06
CA GLU A 3 15.43 -1.80 15.86
C GLU A 3 15.50 -0.76 14.75
N ALA A 4 16.60 -0.74 14.00
CA ALA A 4 16.73 0.17 12.87
C ALA A 4 15.61 -0.15 11.85
N GLU A 5 14.68 0.79 11.66
CA GLU A 5 13.65 0.69 10.64
C GLU A 5 14.25 1.03 9.28
N PHE A 6 14.63 -0.01 8.55
CA PHE A 6 15.01 0.13 7.14
C PHE A 6 13.75 0.22 6.27
N ILE A 7 13.86 0.96 5.16
CA ILE A 7 12.83 0.96 4.12
C ILE A 7 12.65 -0.46 3.61
N ARG A 8 11.43 -1.00 3.72
CA ARG A 8 11.08 -2.32 3.18
C ARG A 8 10.69 -2.22 1.71
N VAL A 9 11.31 -3.06 0.88
CA VAL A 9 11.04 -3.17 -0.55
C VAL A 9 10.43 -4.54 -0.83
N THR A 10 9.22 -4.53 -1.41
CA THR A 10 8.47 -5.75 -1.75
C THR A 10 8.15 -5.79 -3.24
N ALA A 11 8.36 -6.95 -3.87
CA ALA A 11 7.99 -7.19 -5.25
C ALA A 11 6.67 -7.97 -5.33
N ARG A 12 5.72 -7.51 -6.15
CA ARG A 12 4.47 -8.22 -6.43
C ARG A 12 4.36 -8.52 -7.91
N VAL A 13 4.35 -9.81 -8.27
CA VAL A 13 4.18 -10.27 -9.65
C VAL A 13 2.69 -10.40 -9.91
N ARG A 14 2.18 -9.70 -10.93
CA ARG A 14 0.78 -9.84 -11.36
C ARG A 14 0.60 -11.09 -12.24
N PRO A 15 -0.61 -11.65 -12.34
CA PRO A 15 -0.93 -12.66 -13.34
C PRO A 15 -0.60 -12.19 -14.76
N SER A 16 -0.05 -13.10 -15.56
CA SER A 16 0.15 -12.89 -17.00
C SER A 16 -1.19 -12.66 -17.70
N VAL A 17 -1.20 -11.76 -18.68
CA VAL A 17 -2.39 -11.59 -19.54
C VAL A 17 -2.45 -12.79 -20.48
N SER A 18 -3.62 -13.41 -20.59
CA SER A 18 -3.87 -14.53 -21.51
C SER A 18 -3.43 -14.14 -22.93
N GLY A 19 -2.35 -14.75 -23.43
CA GLY A 19 -1.83 -14.42 -24.74
C GLY A 19 -0.38 -14.85 -24.98
N GLY A 20 -0.07 -16.14 -24.85
CA GLY A 20 1.08 -16.82 -25.50
C GLY A 20 2.50 -16.27 -25.27
N GLN A 21 2.69 -15.21 -24.49
CA GLN A 21 3.99 -14.61 -24.24
C GLN A 21 4.76 -15.45 -23.21
N GLU A 22 6.03 -15.69 -23.51
CA GLU A 22 6.95 -16.39 -22.62
C GLU A 22 7.09 -15.64 -21.29
N ARG A 23 6.99 -16.38 -20.18
CA ARG A 23 7.17 -15.83 -18.84
C ARG A 23 8.65 -15.52 -18.62
N ILE A 24 8.96 -14.24 -18.38
CA ILE A 24 10.34 -13.77 -18.13
C ILE A 24 10.64 -13.49 -16.65
N VAL A 25 9.68 -13.65 -15.75
CA VAL A 25 9.86 -13.48 -14.30
C VAL A 25 9.43 -14.75 -13.57
N ASN A 26 10.35 -15.33 -12.81
CA ASN A 26 10.11 -16.50 -11.96
C ASN A 26 10.30 -16.11 -10.49
N VAL A 27 9.30 -16.37 -9.66
CA VAL A 27 9.42 -16.26 -8.20
C VAL A 27 10.13 -17.52 -7.70
N LEU A 28 11.32 -17.37 -7.11
CA LEU A 28 12.12 -18.50 -6.65
C LEU A 28 11.69 -18.92 -5.23
N ASP A 29 11.46 -17.94 -4.37
CA ASP A 29 10.97 -18.11 -3.01
C ASP A 29 10.34 -16.80 -2.49
N LYS A 30 10.08 -16.73 -1.18
CA LYS A 30 9.42 -15.59 -0.52
C LYS A 30 10.22 -14.28 -0.56
N LYS A 31 11.48 -14.29 -0.96
CA LYS A 31 12.38 -13.12 -1.01
C LYS A 31 13.11 -12.97 -2.34
N ASN A 32 13.18 -14.01 -3.15
CA ASN A 32 14.00 -14.03 -4.35
C ASN A 32 13.17 -14.16 -5.62
N LEU A 33 13.48 -13.35 -6.64
CA LEU A 33 12.95 -13.48 -7.99
C LEU A 33 14.08 -13.55 -9.03
N CYS A 34 13.85 -14.30 -10.09
CA CYS A 34 14.72 -14.39 -11.26
C CYS A 34 14.05 -13.71 -12.46
N PHE A 35 14.74 -12.73 -13.03
CA PHE A 35 14.39 -12.11 -14.30
C PHE A 35 15.18 -12.76 -15.46
N ASN A 36 14.50 -12.96 -16.58
CA ASN A 36 15.00 -13.53 -17.82
C ASN A 36 15.63 -14.93 -17.63
N PRO A 37 14.86 -16.03 -17.77
CA PRO A 37 15.41 -17.37 -17.57
C PRO A 37 16.50 -17.76 -18.60
N ARG A 38 16.59 -17.08 -19.75
CA ARG A 38 17.65 -17.32 -20.76
C ARG A 38 18.95 -16.58 -20.45
N ASN A 39 18.89 -15.52 -19.64
CA ASN A 39 20.06 -14.81 -19.10
C ASN A 39 19.75 -14.38 -17.65
N PRO A 40 19.79 -15.33 -16.70
CA PRO A 40 19.24 -15.14 -15.35
C PRO A 40 19.84 -13.97 -14.59
N ARG A 41 18.98 -13.11 -14.06
CA ARG A 41 19.33 -12.08 -13.07
C ARG A 41 18.48 -12.26 -11.83
N ASN A 42 19.12 -12.55 -10.72
CA ASN A 42 18.45 -12.74 -9.43
C ASN A 42 18.39 -11.43 -8.66
N PHE A 43 17.24 -11.18 -8.04
CA PHE A 43 17.00 -10.03 -7.17
C PHE A 43 16.42 -10.51 -5.85
N THR A 44 16.84 -9.88 -4.75
CA THR A 44 16.39 -10.16 -3.39
C THR A 44 15.65 -8.96 -2.83
N PHE A 45 14.51 -9.21 -2.19
CA PHE A 45 13.61 -8.24 -1.58
C PHE A 45 13.27 -8.66 -0.15
N ASP A 46 12.63 -7.77 0.60
CA ASP A 46 12.09 -8.13 1.92
C ASP A 46 10.95 -9.15 1.80
N ALA A 47 10.17 -9.05 0.73
CA ALA A 47 9.16 -10.02 0.32
C ALA A 47 8.98 -10.04 -1.22
N VAL A 48 8.64 -11.20 -1.74
CA VAL A 48 8.21 -11.42 -3.12
C VAL A 48 6.87 -12.16 -3.10
N PHE A 49 5.88 -11.59 -3.78
CA PHE A 49 4.59 -12.22 -3.98
C PHE A 49 4.44 -12.69 -5.43
N ASP A 50 4.00 -13.93 -5.59
CA ASP A 50 3.64 -14.49 -6.88
C ASP A 50 2.25 -14.03 -7.35
N GLU A 51 1.85 -14.51 -8.52
CA GLU A 51 0.59 -14.15 -9.17
C GLU A 51 -0.67 -14.67 -8.47
N ASN A 52 -0.53 -15.68 -7.62
CA ASN A 52 -1.64 -16.32 -6.90
C ASN A 52 -1.87 -15.66 -5.53
N VAL A 53 -1.05 -14.68 -5.14
CA VAL A 53 -1.19 -13.97 -3.87
C VAL A 53 -2.54 -13.26 -3.77
N THR A 54 -3.21 -13.41 -2.62
CA THR A 54 -4.46 -12.69 -2.34
C THR A 54 -4.19 -11.26 -1.89
N GLN A 55 -5.17 -10.37 -2.06
CA GLN A 55 -5.08 -8.99 -1.56
C GLN A 55 -4.92 -8.92 -0.04
N GLU A 56 -5.58 -9.83 0.67
CA GLU A 56 -5.49 -9.97 2.12
C GLU A 56 -4.07 -10.31 2.56
N HIS A 57 -3.44 -11.30 1.94
CA HIS A 57 -2.09 -11.69 2.28
C HIS A 57 -1.07 -10.56 2.03
N VAL A 58 -1.24 -9.80 0.95
CA VAL A 58 -0.41 -8.62 0.67
C VAL A 58 -0.58 -7.57 1.77
N PHE A 59 -1.81 -7.33 2.24
CA PHE A 59 -2.09 -6.40 3.33
C PHE A 59 -1.46 -6.81 4.66
N GLU A 60 -1.64 -8.07 5.07
CA GLU A 60 -1.08 -8.60 6.32
C GLU A 60 0.45 -8.44 6.37
N LYS A 61 1.11 -8.70 5.24
CA LYS A 61 2.58 -8.65 5.14
C LYS A 61 3.13 -7.23 4.99
N MET A 62 2.46 -6.36 4.22
CA MET A 62 2.99 -5.03 3.91
C MET A 62 2.48 -3.93 4.83
N ALA A 63 1.21 -3.93 5.20
CA ALA A 63 0.57 -2.76 5.82
C ALA A 63 0.26 -2.95 7.31
N GLY A 64 0.03 -4.17 7.79
CA GLY A 64 -0.40 -4.42 9.17
C GLY A 64 0.47 -3.73 10.24
N HIS A 65 1.79 -3.95 10.17
CA HIS A 65 2.76 -3.34 11.09
C HIS A 65 2.85 -1.81 10.97
N ILE A 66 2.61 -1.25 9.78
CA ILE A 66 2.60 0.20 9.56
C ILE A 66 1.39 0.82 10.27
N ILE A 67 0.22 0.16 10.21
CA ILE A 67 -0.97 0.61 10.95
C ILE A 67 -0.74 0.52 12.46
N ASP A 68 -0.06 -0.52 12.95
CA ASP A 68 0.35 -0.62 14.36
C ASP A 68 1.26 0.55 14.79
N GLY A 69 2.23 0.90 13.94
CA GLY A 69 3.06 2.09 14.12
C GLY A 69 2.23 3.37 14.22
N CYS A 70 1.33 3.61 13.27
CA CYS A 70 0.45 4.79 13.24
C CYS A 70 -0.41 4.90 14.51
N VAL A 71 -1.01 3.81 14.97
CA VAL A 71 -1.82 3.78 16.21
C VAL A 71 -0.98 4.08 17.46
N ASN A 72 0.34 3.84 17.38
CA ASN A 72 1.31 4.14 18.44
C ASN A 72 2.03 5.48 18.27
N GLY A 73 1.62 6.30 17.29
CA GLY A 73 2.14 7.65 17.10
C GLY A 73 3.34 7.77 16.17
N PHE A 74 3.66 6.73 15.40
CA PHE A 74 4.71 6.76 14.38
C PHE A 74 4.15 7.14 13.01
N ASN A 75 4.96 7.81 12.19
CA ASN A 75 4.59 8.09 10.80
C ASN A 75 4.77 6.83 9.94
N GLY A 76 3.79 6.54 9.09
CA GLY A 76 3.83 5.40 8.16
C GLY A 76 3.60 5.84 6.71
N THR A 77 4.31 5.25 5.76
CA THR A 77 4.13 5.54 4.33
C THR A 77 4.24 4.26 3.50
N ILE A 78 3.29 4.07 2.58
CA ILE A 78 3.29 2.99 1.60
C ILE A 78 3.05 3.61 0.22
N PHE A 79 3.89 3.29 -0.75
CA PHE A 79 3.68 3.67 -2.14
C PHE A 79 3.88 2.45 -3.06
N ALA A 80 3.13 2.42 -4.16
CA ALA A 80 3.27 1.39 -5.18
C ALA A 80 4.02 1.97 -6.39
N TYR A 81 5.07 1.29 -6.85
CA TYR A 81 5.90 1.71 -7.96
C TYR A 81 5.91 0.68 -9.10
N GLY A 82 6.02 1.14 -10.34
CA GLY A 82 6.08 0.29 -11.53
C GLY A 82 5.46 0.95 -12.77
N GLN A 83 5.62 0.32 -13.94
CA GLN A 83 5.07 0.82 -15.21
C GLN A 83 3.53 0.89 -15.23
N THR A 84 2.95 1.60 -16.20
CA THR A 84 1.50 1.54 -16.47
C THR A 84 1.09 0.09 -16.77
N GLY A 85 -0.03 -0.33 -16.17
CA GLY A 85 -0.51 -1.71 -16.27
C GLY A 85 0.21 -2.75 -15.39
N SER A 86 1.15 -2.35 -14.52
CA SER A 86 1.84 -3.28 -13.61
C SER A 86 1.03 -3.72 -12.39
N GLY A 87 -0.13 -3.12 -12.13
CA GLY A 87 -0.99 -3.46 -10.98
C GLY A 87 -0.86 -2.54 -9.76
N LYS A 88 -0.30 -1.32 -9.92
CA LYS A 88 -0.24 -0.30 -8.83
C LYS A 88 -1.62 0.00 -8.24
N THR A 89 -2.58 0.43 -9.08
CA THR A 89 -3.96 0.74 -8.67
C THR A 89 -4.66 -0.48 -8.10
N HIS A 90 -4.46 -1.65 -8.70
CA HIS A 90 -4.99 -2.91 -8.19
C HIS A 90 -4.49 -3.22 -6.78
N THR A 91 -3.20 -2.96 -6.50
CA THR A 91 -2.61 -3.19 -5.18
C THR A 91 -3.12 -2.18 -4.15
N MET A 92 -3.17 -0.88 -4.49
CA MET A 92 -3.55 0.16 -3.54
C MET A 92 -5.06 0.20 -3.27
N LEU A 93 -5.90 0.09 -4.31
CA LEU A 93 -7.35 0.24 -4.20
C LEU A 93 -8.09 -1.08 -4.43
N GLY A 94 -7.72 -1.82 -5.47
CA GLY A 94 -8.43 -2.99 -5.95
C GLY A 94 -8.75 -2.91 -7.45
N PRO A 95 -9.44 -3.90 -8.02
CA PRO A 95 -9.84 -3.92 -9.42
C PRO A 95 -10.93 -2.87 -9.69
N HIS A 96 -10.52 -1.68 -10.14
CA HIS A 96 -11.40 -0.53 -10.33
C HIS A 96 -12.48 -0.69 -11.42
N HIS A 97 -12.41 -1.78 -12.20
CA HIS A 97 -13.36 -2.15 -13.26
C HIS A 97 -14.43 -3.16 -12.79
N VAL A 98 -14.36 -3.63 -11.56
CA VAL A 98 -15.37 -4.52 -10.97
C VAL A 98 -16.32 -3.67 -10.15
N ASP A 99 -17.62 -3.76 -10.44
CA ASP A 99 -18.64 -3.05 -9.68
C ASP A 99 -18.59 -3.45 -8.20
N ASN A 100 -18.74 -2.48 -7.31
CA ASN A 100 -18.71 -2.70 -5.87
C ASN A 100 -17.42 -3.40 -5.37
N PHE A 101 -16.28 -3.27 -6.06
CA PHE A 101 -15.02 -3.91 -5.62
C PHE A 101 -14.61 -3.54 -4.19
N LEU A 102 -15.00 -2.36 -3.71
CA LEU A 102 -14.78 -1.92 -2.32
C LEU A 102 -15.60 -2.70 -1.30
N LEU A 103 -16.73 -3.28 -1.71
CA LEU A 103 -17.60 -4.10 -0.86
C LEU A 103 -17.22 -5.59 -0.90
N ASN A 104 -16.49 -6.04 -1.93
CA ASN A 104 -16.02 -7.42 -2.02
C ASN A 104 -14.72 -7.62 -1.21
N PRO A 105 -14.74 -8.40 -0.11
CA PRO A 105 -13.57 -8.62 0.73
C PRO A 105 -12.37 -9.24 0.01
N GLU A 106 -12.55 -9.95 -1.11
CA GLU A 106 -11.46 -10.56 -1.87
C GLU A 106 -10.71 -9.54 -2.75
N HIS A 107 -11.37 -8.46 -3.14
CA HIS A 107 -10.88 -7.51 -4.13
C HIS A 107 -10.25 -6.25 -3.54
N ARG A 108 -10.67 -5.86 -2.33
CA ARG A 108 -10.17 -4.68 -1.61
C ARG A 108 -8.64 -4.68 -1.52
N GLY A 109 -8.02 -3.61 -1.99
CA GLY A 109 -6.58 -3.37 -1.91
C GLY A 109 -6.12 -2.87 -0.53
N LEU A 110 -4.91 -2.31 -0.50
CA LEU A 110 -4.27 -1.86 0.73
C LEU A 110 -5.00 -0.72 1.44
N ILE A 111 -5.40 0.35 0.72
CA ILE A 111 -6.03 1.55 1.29
C ILE A 111 -7.33 1.19 2.04
N PRO A 112 -8.33 0.53 1.42
CA PRO A 112 -9.57 0.26 2.15
C PRO A 112 -9.37 -0.70 3.33
N ARG A 113 -8.45 -1.67 3.26
CA ARG A 113 -8.12 -2.54 4.41
C ARG A 113 -7.39 -1.80 5.52
N ALA A 114 -6.50 -0.86 5.16
CA ALA A 114 -5.80 -0.02 6.10
C ALA A 114 -6.76 0.88 6.89
N CYS A 115 -7.78 1.44 6.23
CA CYS A 115 -8.84 2.19 6.91
C CYS A 115 -9.56 1.34 7.96
N ASP A 116 -10.04 0.15 7.60
CA ASP A 116 -10.74 -0.74 8.53
C ASP A 116 -9.85 -1.15 9.71
N ALA A 117 -8.61 -1.52 9.43
CA ALA A 117 -7.66 -1.93 10.47
C ALA A 117 -7.31 -0.78 11.41
N LEU A 118 -7.15 0.44 10.89
CA LEU A 118 -6.90 1.64 11.68
C LEU A 118 -8.06 1.91 12.64
N PHE A 119 -9.29 1.97 12.14
CA PHE A 119 -10.46 2.21 12.97
C PHE A 119 -10.68 1.10 14.00
N THR A 120 -10.51 -0.17 13.59
CA THR A 120 -10.62 -1.31 14.51
C THR A 120 -9.64 -1.17 15.67
N LYS A 121 -8.36 -0.91 15.38
CA LYS A 121 -7.31 -0.78 16.41
C LYS A 121 -7.50 0.45 17.30
N LEU A 122 -7.93 1.58 16.75
CA LEU A 122 -8.25 2.78 17.53
C LEU A 122 -9.42 2.54 18.48
N CYS A 123 -10.50 1.89 18.00
CA CYS A 123 -11.65 1.53 18.84
C CYS A 123 -11.27 0.57 19.96
N THR A 124 -10.48 -0.48 19.66
CA THR A 124 -9.98 -1.41 20.68
C THR A 124 -9.14 -0.69 21.73
N LYS A 125 -8.19 0.15 21.30
CA LYS A 125 -7.32 0.92 22.21
C LYS A 125 -8.11 1.90 23.07
N ALA A 126 -9.17 2.50 22.54
CA ALA A 126 -10.09 3.35 23.30
C ALA A 126 -10.89 2.56 24.33
N ALA A 127 -11.38 1.36 23.97
CA ALA A 127 -12.10 0.49 24.91
C ALA A 127 -11.21 0.03 26.07
N GLU A 128 -9.93 -0.26 25.80
CA GLU A 128 -8.95 -0.68 26.81
C GLU A 128 -8.52 0.45 27.74
N LYS A 129 -8.32 1.67 27.21
CA LYS A 129 -7.78 2.81 27.97
C LYS A 129 -8.85 3.73 28.56
N GLY A 130 -10.11 3.58 28.13
CA GLY A 130 -11.21 4.44 28.53
C GLY A 130 -10.92 5.91 28.22
N GLU A 131 -11.27 6.80 29.16
CA GLU A 131 -11.14 8.25 29.01
C GLU A 131 -9.69 8.74 28.81
N ASN A 132 -8.70 7.91 29.12
CA ASN A 132 -7.27 8.23 28.96
C ASN A 132 -6.79 8.15 27.51
N PHE A 133 -7.63 7.75 26.56
CA PHE A 133 -7.29 7.71 25.14
C PHE A 133 -8.36 8.38 24.29
N LYS A 134 -7.97 9.47 23.62
CA LYS A 134 -8.79 10.18 22.65
C LYS A 134 -8.03 10.26 21.34
N TYR A 135 -8.73 10.15 20.22
CA TYR A 135 -8.14 10.23 18.90
C TYR A 135 -9.02 11.04 17.95
N ASN A 136 -8.38 11.64 16.94
CA ASN A 136 -9.04 12.30 15.82
C ASN A 136 -8.41 11.77 14.54
N VAL A 137 -9.23 11.42 13.56
CA VAL A 137 -8.79 10.94 12.24
C VAL A 137 -9.28 11.93 11.19
N THR A 138 -8.34 12.48 10.42
CA THR A 138 -8.63 13.34 9.27
C THR A 138 -8.08 12.68 8.02
N CYS A 139 -8.79 12.79 6.89
CA CYS A 139 -8.36 12.27 5.60
C CYS A 139 -8.18 13.41 4.60
N ARG A 140 -7.16 13.29 3.75
CA ARG A 140 -6.92 14.15 2.59
C ARG A 140 -6.61 13.25 1.42
N PHE A 141 -7.19 13.55 0.25
CA PHE A 141 -6.90 12.80 -0.97
C PHE A 141 -6.44 13.79 -2.03
N VAL A 142 -5.17 13.67 -2.43
CA VAL A 142 -4.50 14.66 -3.28
C VAL A 142 -3.87 13.95 -4.47
N GLU A 143 -4.01 14.53 -5.65
CA GLU A 143 -3.33 14.12 -6.87
C GLU A 143 -2.18 15.07 -7.19
N LEU A 144 -1.03 14.53 -7.56
CA LEU A 144 0.07 15.27 -8.17
C LEU A 144 0.06 14.96 -9.68
N TYR A 145 -0.28 15.95 -10.49
CA TYR A 145 -0.33 15.83 -11.94
C TYR A 145 0.37 17.02 -12.59
N ASN A 146 1.35 16.73 -13.45
CA ASN A 146 2.13 17.76 -14.16
C ASN A 146 2.74 18.82 -13.21
N GLU A 147 3.37 18.36 -12.12
CA GLU A 147 3.96 19.22 -11.07
C GLU A 147 2.95 20.10 -10.30
N GLU A 148 1.64 19.84 -10.45
CA GLU A 148 0.58 20.56 -9.76
C GLU A 148 -0.24 19.65 -8.85
N PHE A 149 -0.65 20.18 -7.69
CA PHE A 149 -1.42 19.44 -6.69
C PHE A 149 -2.91 19.80 -6.73
N TYR A 150 -3.76 18.77 -6.71
CA TYR A 150 -5.22 18.89 -6.78
C TYR A 150 -5.88 18.16 -5.60
N ASP A 151 -6.84 18.79 -4.93
CA ASP A 151 -7.65 18.14 -3.89
C ASP A 151 -8.77 17.31 -4.55
N LEU A 152 -8.69 15.99 -4.43
CA LEU A 152 -9.66 15.05 -5.02
C LEU A 152 -10.98 14.98 -4.23
N LEU A 153 -11.05 15.57 -3.04
CA LEU A 153 -12.28 15.65 -2.24
C LEU A 153 -12.99 17.00 -2.42
N SER A 154 -12.36 17.97 -3.08
CA SER A 154 -12.97 19.26 -3.36
C SER A 154 -13.64 19.27 -4.73
N ASN A 155 -14.79 19.94 -4.83
CA ASN A 155 -15.41 20.26 -6.13
C ASN A 155 -14.70 21.45 -6.82
N SER A 156 -13.78 22.13 -6.14
CA SER A 156 -12.98 23.21 -6.71
C SER A 156 -11.74 22.66 -7.41
N GLN A 157 -11.42 23.14 -8.60
CA GLN A 157 -10.13 22.87 -9.26
C GLN A 157 -9.00 23.78 -8.75
N GLU A 158 -9.09 24.24 -7.50
CA GLU A 158 -8.07 25.10 -6.91
C GLU A 158 -6.77 24.32 -6.67
N LYS A 159 -5.66 24.93 -7.08
CA LYS A 159 -4.32 24.34 -6.94
C LYS A 159 -3.85 24.45 -5.49
N LEU A 160 -3.39 23.33 -4.93
CA LEU A 160 -2.79 23.32 -3.61
C LEU A 160 -1.35 23.84 -3.64
N THR A 161 -0.95 24.59 -2.61
CA THR A 161 0.42 25.09 -2.46
C THR A 161 1.17 24.25 -1.43
N ILE A 162 2.39 23.82 -1.75
CA ILE A 162 3.27 23.15 -0.78
C ILE A 162 3.77 24.17 0.24
N ARG A 163 3.68 23.81 1.52
CA ARG A 163 4.25 24.57 2.64
C ARG A 163 5.02 23.61 3.53
N SER A 164 6.13 24.07 4.10
CA SER A 164 6.85 23.33 5.15
C SER A 164 6.21 23.61 6.51
N ASP A 165 6.10 22.59 7.35
CA ASP A 165 5.79 22.80 8.76
C ASP A 165 7.01 23.40 9.46
N SER A 166 6.79 24.36 10.34
CA SER A 166 7.84 25.00 11.15
C SER A 166 8.27 24.14 12.34
N ASN A 167 7.53 23.07 12.65
CA ASN A 167 7.80 22.17 13.77
C ASN A 167 8.79 21.06 13.41
N VAL A 168 9.99 21.43 12.96
CA VAL A 168 11.16 20.55 13.00
C VAL A 168 11.89 20.86 14.30
N ASN A 169 11.49 20.21 15.40
CA ASN A 169 12.30 20.10 16.61
C ASN A 169 13.04 18.76 16.60
#